data_AF-A0A258EC34-F1
#
_entry.id   AF-A0A258EC34-F1
#
_cell.length_a   1.000
_cell.length_b   1.000
_cell.length_c   1.000
_cell.angle_alpha   90.00
_cell.angle_beta   90.00
_cell.angle_gamma   90.00
#
_symmetry.space_group_name_H-M   'P 1'
#
loop_
_entity.id
_entity.type
_entity.pdbx_description
1 polymer ?
#
loop_
_entity_poly.entity_id
_entity_poly.type
_entity_poly.pdbx_seq_one_letter_code
_entity_poly.pdbx_strand_id
1 'polypeptide(L)' 'MRWAFDGQLCIYGVWYQKDNQICFRYENDPSPACWLYFLEDGKIRGRYMGDGGGWEIIETSRDGGPLPCAGPDLGV' A
#
# COMPACT_ATOMS: atom_id res chain seq x y z
N MET A 1 3.59 -8.91 -6.03
CA MET A 1 2.17 -8.50 -5.91
C MET A 1 1.80 -7.66 -7.13
N ARG A 2 0.51 -7.59 -7.48
CA ARG A 2 -0.01 -6.64 -8.49
C ARG A 2 -0.92 -5.63 -7.78
N TRP A 3 -0.87 -4.37 -8.16
CA TRP A 3 -1.78 -3.32 -7.70
C TRP A 3 -2.23 -2.49 -8.91
N ALA A 4 -3.30 -1.74 -8.77
CA ALA A 4 -3.69 -0.70 -9.70
C ALA A 4 -4.33 0.45 -8.93
N PHE A 5 -4.16 1.68 -9.41
CA PHE A 5 -5.08 2.76 -9.06
C PHE A 5 -6.40 2.56 -9.83
N ASP A 6 -7.48 3.19 -9.36
CA ASP A 6 -8.79 3.08 -10.00
C ASP A 6 -8.71 3.38 -11.51
N GLY A 7 -9.20 2.45 -12.32
CA GLY A 7 -9.17 2.54 -13.79
C GLY A 7 -7.82 2.26 -14.48
N GLN A 8 -6.77 1.84 -13.77
CA GLN A 8 -5.45 1.55 -14.37
C GLN A 8 -5.15 0.05 -14.53
N LEU A 9 -4.17 -0.25 -15.39
CA LEU A 9 -3.61 -1.60 -15.56
C LEU A 9 -2.84 -2.02 -14.29
N CYS A 10 -2.90 -3.32 -13.98
CA CYS A 10 -2.12 -3.91 -12.90
C CYS A 10 -0.62 -3.71 -13.12
N ILE A 11 0.05 -3.11 -12.15
CA ILE A 11 1.51 -2.96 -12.12
C ILE A 11 2.05 -3.96 -11.11
N TYR A 12 3.14 -4.64 -11.46
CA TYR A 12 3.85 -5.51 -10.54
C TYR A 12 4.71 -4.71 -9.58
N GLY A 13 4.84 -5.26 -8.38
CA GLY A 13 6.05 -5.06 -7.63
C GLY A 13 6.03 -5.77 -6.31
N VAL A 14 6.74 -5.21 -5.33
CA VAL A 14 7.06 -5.89 -4.08
C VAL A 14 6.79 -4.97 -2.91
N TRP A 15 6.41 -5.58 -1.78
CA TRP A 15 6.40 -4.90 -0.50
C TRP A 15 7.43 -5.53 0.41
N TYR A 16 8.00 -4.72 1.28
CA TYR A 16 8.91 -5.17 2.34
C TYR A 16 8.81 -4.24 3.54
N GLN A 17 9.06 -4.81 4.72
CA GLN A 17 9.17 -4.01 5.94
C GLN A 17 10.55 -3.37 6.02
N LYS A 18 10.58 -2.09 6.40
CA LYS A 18 11.79 -1.35 6.76
C LYS A 18 11.53 -0.60 8.06
N ASP A 19 12.17 -1.02 9.14
CA ASP A 19 11.89 -0.53 10.49
C ASP A 19 10.38 -0.68 10.83
N ASN A 20 9.70 0.42 11.12
CA ASN A 20 8.25 0.48 11.39
C ASN A 20 7.41 0.81 10.15
N GLN A 21 8.01 0.81 8.97
CA GLN A 21 7.38 1.22 7.72
C GLN A 21 7.11 0.01 6.82
N ILE A 22 6.05 0.11 6.04
CA ILE A 22 5.77 -0.81 4.93
C ILE A 22 6.12 -0.06 3.64
N CYS A 23 7.08 -0.58 2.89
CA CYS A 23 7.58 0.02 1.67
C CYS A 23 7.09 -0.75 0.44
N PHE A 24 6.50 -0.05 -0.52
CA PHE A 24 6.06 -0.60 -1.80
C PHE A 24 7.00 -0.12 -2.90
N ARG A 25 7.60 -1.07 -3.64
CA ARG A 25 8.46 -0.76 -4.79
C ARG A 25 7.88 -1.34 -6.06
N TYR A 26 7.67 -0.46 -7.02
CA TYR A 26 6.98 -0.73 -8.26
C TYR A 26 7.99 -1.15 -9.34
N GLU A 27 7.57 -1.93 -10.35
CA GLU A 27 8.49 -2.36 -11.43
C GLU A 27 8.92 -1.19 -12.33
N ASN A 28 8.05 -0.19 -12.48
CA ASN A 28 8.24 0.99 -13.31
C ASN A 28 8.88 2.17 -12.56
N ASP A 29 9.00 2.07 -11.23
CA ASP A 29 9.64 3.09 -10.40
C ASP A 29 10.57 2.42 -9.36
N PRO A 30 11.90 2.62 -9.47
CA PRO A 30 12.84 2.05 -8.51
C PRO A 30 12.73 2.68 -7.12
N SER A 31 12.06 3.83 -6.98
CA SER A 31 11.89 4.56 -5.72
C SER A 31 10.78 3.92 -4.89
N PRO A 32 11.09 3.34 -3.71
CA PRO A 32 10.06 2.74 -2.87
C PRO A 32 9.21 3.82 -2.19
N ALA A 33 7.89 3.66 -2.26
CA ALA A 33 6.94 4.44 -1.48
C ALA A 33 6.77 3.81 -0.09
N CYS A 34 7.34 4.44 0.94
CA CYS A 34 7.28 3.94 2.31
C CYS A 34 6.22 4.65 3.16
N TRP A 35 5.44 3.85 3.88
CA TRP A 35 4.30 4.31 4.68
C TRP A 35 4.38 3.81 6.11
N LEU A 36 4.04 4.68 7.06
CA LEU A 36 3.80 4.32 8.46
C LEU A 36 2.30 4.13 8.66
N TYR A 37 1.87 2.89 8.91
CA TYR A 37 0.46 2.57 9.17
C TYR A 37 0.14 2.57 10.66
N PHE A 38 -1.04 3.10 11.00
CA PHE A 38 -1.56 3.12 12.37
C PHE A 38 -3.09 3.07 12.35
N LEU A 39 -3.68 2.70 13.49
CA LEU A 39 -5.13 2.72 13.68
C LEU A 39 -5.52 4.03 14.36
N GLU A 40 -6.53 4.71 13.81
CA GLU A 40 -7.18 5.87 14.43
C GLU A 40 -8.70 5.70 14.29
N ASP A 41 -9.43 5.77 15.40
CA ASP A 41 -10.89 5.57 15.45
C ASP A 41 -11.37 4.27 14.80
N GLY A 42 -10.58 3.19 14.93
CA GLY A 42 -10.89 1.88 14.35
C GLY A 42 -10.69 1.79 12.83
N LYS A 43 -10.14 2.83 12.20
CA LYS A 43 -9.81 2.86 10.77
C LYS A 43 -8.30 2.84 10.56
N ILE A 44 -7.86 2.21 9.47
CA ILE A 44 -6.45 2.24 9.06
C ILE A 44 -6.13 3.63 8.49
N ARG A 45 -5.03 4.20 8.98
CA ARG A 45 -4.37 5.37 8.41
C ARG A 45 -2.95 5.05 8.02
N GLY A 46 -2.42 5.76 7.04
CA GLY A 46 -1.04 5.64 6.60
C GLY A 46 -0.43 7.01 6.36
N ARG A 47 0.77 7.26 6.88
CA ARG A 47 1.55 8.48 6.63
C ARG A 47 2.71 8.19 5.68
N TYR A 48 2.84 9.00 4.63
CA TYR A 48 3.95 8.88 3.68
C TYR A 48 5.25 9.39 4.29
N MET A 49 6.33 8.60 4.14
CA MET A 49 7.63 8.86 4.74
C MET A 49 8.72 9.21 3.71
N GLY A 50 8.37 9.33 2.43
CA GLY A 50 9.31 9.71 1.38
C GLY A 50 9.53 11.23 1.26
N ASP A 51 10.28 11.62 0.23
CA ASP A 51 10.60 13.02 -0.06
C ASP A 51 9.32 13.84 -0.37
N GLY A 52 9.20 15.04 0.18
CA GLY A 52 7.97 15.84 0.11
C GLY A 52 6.81 15.35 0.99
N GLY A 53 7.11 14.69 2.12
CA GLY A 53 6.15 14.09 3.06
C GLY A 53 5.00 14.97 3.55
N GLY A 54 4.08 14.38 4.32
CA GLY A 54 2.86 15.05 4.83
C GLY A 54 1.55 14.53 4.21
N TRP A 55 1.63 13.59 3.28
CA TRP A 55 0.47 12.89 2.74
C TRP A 55 -0.01 11.82 3.72
N GLU A 56 -1.32 11.80 3.95
CA GLU A 56 -1.98 10.77 4.73
C GLU A 56 -3.07 10.10 3.91
N ILE A 57 -3.16 8.78 4.05
CA ILE A 57 -4.25 7.97 3.51
C ILE A 57 -5.14 7.49 4.65
N ILE A 58 -6.43 7.41 4.39
CA ILE A 58 -7.44 6.88 5.31
C ILE A 58 -8.22 5.77 4.62
N GLU A 59 -8.56 4.74 5.38
CA GLU A 59 -9.49 3.70 4.97
C GLU A 59 -10.88 4.29 4.65
N THR A 60 -11.31 4.15 3.40
CA THR A 60 -12.61 4.64 2.91
C THR A 60 -13.71 3.59 3.04
N SER A 61 -13.45 2.35 2.64
CA SER A 61 -14.33 1.19 2.85
C SER A 61 -13.52 -0.05 3.19
N ARG A 62 -14.17 -0.98 3.89
CA ARG A 62 -13.63 -2.30 4.20
C ARG A 62 -14.60 -3.34 3.69
N ASP A 63 -14.45 -3.67 2.41
CA ASP A 63 -15.23 -4.72 1.78
C ASP A 63 -14.48 -6.05 1.90
N GLY A 64 -15.19 -7.11 2.29
CA GLY A 64 -14.62 -8.46 2.39
C GLY A 64 -14.42 -9.15 1.03
N GLY A 65 -14.66 -8.45 -0.07
CA GLY A 65 -14.41 -8.92 -1.42
C GLY A 65 -12.90 -8.98 -1.73
N PRO A 66 -12.49 -9.75 -2.75
CA PRO A 66 -11.10 -9.77 -3.17
C PRO A 66 -10.65 -8.37 -3.57
N LEU A 67 -9.43 -7.99 -3.18
CA LEU A 67 -8.82 -6.76 -3.66
C LEU A 67 -8.86 -6.77 -5.21
N PRO A 68 -9.21 -5.64 -5.86
CA PRO A 68 -9.37 -5.57 -7.31
C PRO A 68 -8.09 -5.94 -8.07
N CYS A 69 -6.95 -5.90 -7.39
CA CYS A 69 -5.70 -6.51 -7.80
C CYS A 69 -5.26 -7.47 -6.71
N ALA A 70 -5.70 -8.73 -6.78
CA ALA A 70 -5.29 -9.74 -5.83
C ALA A 70 -3.75 -9.83 -5.82
N GLY A 71 -3.16 -9.44 -4.68
CA GLY A 71 -1.81 -9.86 -4.32
C GLY A 71 -1.77 -11.39 -4.22
N PRO A 72 -0.60 -12.03 -4.35
CA PRO A 72 -0.51 -13.47 -4.18
C PRO A 72 -1.06 -13.84 -2.80
N ASP A 73 -1.97 -14.81 -2.76
CA ASP A 73 -2.44 -15.46 -1.54
C ASP A 73 -1.26 -15.70 -0.58
N LEU A 74 -1.28 -15.03 0.58
CA LEU A 74 -0.51 -15.46 1.73
C LEU A 74 -1.44 -16.29 2.62
N GLY A 75 -1.88 -17.43 2.09
CA GLY A 75 -2.57 -18.49 2.82
C GLY A 75 -1.61 -19.66 3.00
N VAL A 76 -1.41 -20.02 4.28
CA VAL A 76 -0.59 -21.10 4.88
C VAL A 76 -0.17 -22.29 4.00
#